data_AF-A0A2J7VE56-F1
#
_entry.id   AF-A0A2J7VE56-F1
#
_cell.length_a   1.000
_cell.length_b   1.000
_cell.length_c   1.000
_cell.angle_alpha   90.00
_cell.angle_beta   90.00
_cell.angle_gamma   90.00
#
_symmetry.space_group_name_H-M   'P 1'
#
loop_
_entity.id
_entity.type
_entity.pdbx_description
1 polymer ?
#
loop_
_entity_poly.entity_id
_entity_poly.type
_entity_poly.pdbx_seq_one_letter_code
_entity_poly.pdbx_strand_id
1 'polypeptide(L)' 'MTEIDEAIAQHPYMLHIERIVRMAPKMTDAEREALADWAEDAVESFIPFDASNWPGWQAVARRLAH' A
#
# COMPACT_ATOMS: atom_id res chain seq x y z
N MET A 1 22.35 -1.03 -15.11
CA MET A 1 20.91 -0.76 -15.11
C MET A 1 20.59 -0.23 -16.50
N THR A 2 19.68 -0.89 -17.21
CA THR A 2 19.28 -0.47 -18.56
C THR A 2 18.31 0.71 -18.48
N GLU A 3 18.12 1.46 -19.57
CA GLU A 3 17.11 2.53 -19.64
C GLU A 3 15.69 2.01 -19.34
N ILE A 4 15.42 0.73 -19.67
CA ILE A 4 14.16 0.06 -19.37
C ILE A 4 14.01 -0.18 -17.86
N ASP A 5 15.08 -0.62 -17.19
CA ASP A 5 15.06 -0.84 -15.74
C ASP A 5 14.82 0.47 -14.98
N GLU A 6 15.40 1.57 -15.45
CA GLU A 6 15.21 2.90 -14.87
C GLU A 6 13.78 3.41 -15.08
N ALA A 7 13.22 3.22 -16.28
CA ALA A 7 11.82 3.56 -16.58
C ALA A 7 10.84 2.75 -15.72
N ILE A 8 11.11 1.47 -15.47
CA ILE A 8 10.30 0.63 -14.58
C ILE A 8 10.41 1.14 -13.14
N ALA A 9 11.60 1.44 -12.66
CA ALA A 9 11.81 1.92 -11.29
C ALA A 9 11.10 3.27 -11.03
N GLN A 10 11.05 4.14 -12.04
CA GLN A 10 10.37 5.44 -11.95
C GLN A 10 8.87 5.37 -12.27
N HIS A 11 8.35 4.20 -12.64
CA HIS A 11 6.93 4.05 -12.97
C HIS A 11 6.07 4.37 -11.71
N PRO A 12 5.01 5.20 -11.82
CA PRO A 12 4.22 5.65 -10.68
C PRO A 12 3.67 4.50 -9.81
N TYR A 13 3.27 3.39 -10.45
CA TYR A 13 2.82 2.19 -9.74
C TYR A 13 3.93 1.55 -8.90
N MET A 14 5.16 1.47 -9.41
CA MET A 14 6.29 0.89 -8.69
C MET A 14 6.66 1.75 -7.48
N LEU A 15 6.67 3.07 -7.64
CA LEU A 15 6.91 4.01 -6.55
C LEU A 15 5.82 3.93 -5.46
N HIS A 16 4.55 3.74 -5.85
CA HIS A 16 3.44 3.52 -4.92
C HIS A 16 3.63 2.26 -4.09
N ILE A 17 3.91 1.13 -4.74
CA ILE A 17 4.14 -0.15 -4.07
C ILE A 17 5.37 -0.08 -3.16
N GLU A 18 6.46 0.52 -3.62
CA GLU A 18 7.67 0.70 -2.79
C GLU A 18 7.35 1.49 -1.52
N ARG A 19 6.56 2.56 -1.63
CA ARG A 19 6.13 3.35 -0.48
C ARG A 19 5.33 2.51 0.51
N ILE A 20 4.37 1.72 0.03
CA ILE A 20 3.56 0.83 0.86
C ILE A 20 4.44 -0.17 1.60
N VAL A 21 5.35 -0.85 0.89
CA VAL A 21 6.27 -1.84 1.48
C VAL A 21 7.13 -1.21 2.58
N ARG A 22 7.57 0.04 2.42
CA ARG A 22 8.33 0.79 3.44
C ARG A 22 7.48 1.21 4.65
N MET A 23 6.19 1.48 4.46
CA MET A 23 5.28 1.95 5.51
C MET A 23 4.65 0.80 6.31
N ALA A 24 4.29 -0.31 5.65
CA ALA A 24 3.57 -1.42 6.26
C ALA A 24 4.21 -1.96 7.56
N PRO A 25 5.55 -2.12 7.67
CA PRO A 25 6.17 -2.56 8.91
C PRO A 25 6.02 -1.59 10.09
N LYS A 26 5.73 -0.30 9.81
CA LYS A 26 5.60 0.78 10.80
C LYS A 26 4.14 1.08 11.15
N MET A 27 3.20 0.27 10.68
CA MET A 27 1.80 0.38 11.05
C MET A 27 1.61 0.07 12.54
N THR A 28 0.70 0.80 13.17
CA THR A 28 0.21 0.49 14.52
C THR A 28 -0.71 -0.74 14.47
N ASP A 29 -0.99 -1.33 15.62
CA ASP A 29 -1.89 -2.48 15.69
C ASP A 29 -3.30 -2.14 15.18
N ALA A 30 -3.83 -0.97 15.55
CA ALA A 30 -5.12 -0.49 15.07
C ALA A 30 -5.17 -0.28 13.55
N GLU A 31 -4.08 0.16 12.93
CA GLU A 31 -4.02 0.28 11.46
C GLU A 31 -3.93 -1.08 10.78
N ARG A 32 -3.27 -2.05 11.39
CA ARG A 32 -3.19 -3.42 10.87
C ARG A 32 -4.55 -4.10 10.93
N GLU A 33 -5.28 -3.91 12.03
CA GLU A 33 -6.65 -4.39 12.22
C GLU A 33 -7.57 -3.78 11.16
N ALA A 34 -7.55 -2.46 10.98
CA ALA A 34 -8.35 -1.79 9.96
C ALA A 34 -8.03 -2.22 8.51
N LEU A 35 -6.79 -2.62 8.22
CA LEU A 35 -6.42 -3.23 6.93
C LEU A 35 -6.98 -4.65 6.80
N ALA A 36 -6.95 -5.44 7.87
CA ALA A 36 -7.49 -6.80 7.89
C ALA A 36 -9.01 -6.80 7.71
N ASP A 37 -9.73 -5.94 8.43
CA ASP A 37 -11.19 -5.79 8.32
C ASP A 37 -11.58 -5.40 6.88
N TRP A 38 -10.88 -4.40 6.32
CA TRP A 38 -11.11 -4.00 4.94
C TRP A 38 -10.80 -5.12 3.94
N ALA A 39 -9.77 -5.93 4.20
CA ALA A 39 -9.40 -7.03 3.33
C ALA A 39 -10.48 -8.12 3.34
N GLU A 40 -11.07 -8.42 4.49
CA GLU A 40 -12.19 -9.36 4.60
C GLU A 40 -13.40 -8.88 3.78
N ASP A 41 -13.83 -7.62 3.97
CA ASP A 41 -14.92 -7.00 3.21
C ASP A 41 -14.64 -6.99 1.69
N ALA A 42 -13.39 -6.70 1.30
CA ALA A 42 -12.99 -6.61 -0.10
C ALA A 42 -12.96 -7.98 -0.79
N VAL A 43 -12.55 -9.05 -0.08
CA VAL A 43 -12.53 -10.42 -0.59
C VAL A 43 -13.95 -10.95 -0.84
N GLU A 44 -14.93 -10.52 -0.04
CA GLU A 44 -16.34 -10.85 -0.27
C GLU A 44 -16.95 -10.07 -1.45
N SER A 45 -16.31 -8.99 -1.87
CA SER A 45 -16.69 -8.24 -3.07
C SER A 45 -16.07 -8.86 -4.33
N PHE A 46 -16.78 -8.86 -5.45
CA PHE A 46 -16.26 -9.31 -6.77
C PHE A 46 -15.14 -8.41 -7.34
N ILE A 47 -14.60 -7.49 -6.54
CA ILE A 47 -13.52 -6.57 -6.95
C ILE A 47 -12.19 -7.28 -6.73
N PRO A 48 -11.22 -7.21 -7.66
CA PRO A 48 -9.89 -7.74 -7.45
C PRO A 48 -9.26 -7.15 -6.19
N PHE A 49 -9.04 -8.00 -5.19
CA PHE A 49 -8.35 -7.64 -3.96
C PHE A 49 -6.88 -7.35 -4.25
N ASP A 50 -6.43 -6.15 -3.88
CA ASP A 50 -5.02 -5.81 -3.77
C ASP A 50 -4.86 -4.90 -2.55
N ALA A 51 -4.07 -5.34 -1.58
CA ALA A 51 -3.82 -4.59 -0.35
C ALA A 51 -3.26 -3.18 -0.63
N SER A 52 -2.64 -2.95 -1.78
CA SER A 52 -2.18 -1.63 -2.21
C SER A 52 -3.30 -0.64 -2.54
N ASN A 53 -4.54 -1.13 -2.70
CA ASN A 53 -5.75 -0.34 -2.91
C ASN A 53 -6.43 0.08 -1.62
N TRP A 54 -5.94 -0.36 -0.45
CA TRP A 54 -6.54 0.02 0.82
C TRP A 54 -6.51 1.55 1.02
N PRO A 55 -7.66 2.22 1.20
CA PRO A 55 -7.71 3.68 1.31
C PRO A 55 -6.99 4.21 2.56
N GLY A 56 -6.74 3.37 3.56
CA GLY A 56 -6.05 3.74 4.79
C GLY A 56 -4.58 4.14 4.61
N TRP A 57 -3.94 3.82 3.49
CA TRP A 57 -2.52 4.15 3.25
C TRP A 57 -2.21 5.65 3.36
N GLN A 58 -3.17 6.52 3.01
CA GLN A 58 -2.96 7.97 3.13
C GLN A 58 -2.85 8.42 4.60
N ALA A 59 -3.60 7.80 5.51
CA ALA A 59 -3.55 8.12 6.94
C ALA A 59 -2.23 7.64 7.55
N VAL A 60 -1.81 6.41 7.25
CA VAL A 60 -0.51 5.84 7.66
C VAL A 60 0.63 6.74 7.18
N ALA A 61 0.59 7.14 5.90
CA ALA A 61 1.59 8.00 5.29
C ALA A 61 1.72 9.36 5.98
N ARG A 62 0.59 10.00 6.33
CA ARG A 62 0.58 11.27 7.05
C ARG A 62 1.19 11.12 8.44
N ARG A 63 0.80 10.07 9.18
CA ARG A 63 1.31 9.79 10.53
C ARG A 63 2.83 9.58 10.53
N LEU A 64 3.36 8.83 9.57
CA LEU A 64 4.80 8.53 9.50
C LEU A 64 5.66 9.69 8.96
N ALA A 65 5.04 10.74 8.43
CA ALA A 65 5.75 11.93 7.94
C ALA A 65 6.07 12.96 9.03
N HIS A 66 5.52 12.78 10.23
CA HIS A 66 5.73 13.60 11.42
C HIS A 66 6.63 12.89 12.42
#